data_AF-A0AAU2YCJ3-F1
#
_entry.id   AF-A0AAU2YCJ3-F1
#
_cell.length_a   1.000
_cell.length_b   1.000
_cell.length_c   1.000
_cell.angle_alpha   90.00
_cell.angle_beta   90.00
_cell.angle_gamma   90.00
#
_symmetry.space_group_name_H-M   'P 1'
#
loop_
_entity.id
_entity.type
_entity.pdbx_description
1 polymer ?
#
loop_
_entity_poly.entity_id
_entity_poly.type
_entity_poly.pdbx_seq_one_letter_code
_entity_poly.pdbx_strand_id
1 'polypeptide(L)' 'MGRKAGLFHAEVDAIDVHAMISSFCFFRVSNRHTFGALFARDLVDPDSRDHYRNMLADMVCAYLTSPPLHRDEEELS' A
#
# COMPACT_ATOMS: atom_id res chain seq x y z
N MET A 1 5.17 -2.96 -19.84
CA MET A 1 5.21 -2.76 -18.37
C MET A 1 4.67 -1.37 -18.06
N GLY A 2 3.87 -1.21 -16.99
CA GLY A 2 3.01 -0.04 -16.74
C GLY A 2 3.66 1.34 -16.91
N ARG A 3 4.94 1.50 -16.51
CA ARG A 3 5.71 2.74 -16.73
C ARG A 3 5.91 3.08 -18.21
N LYS A 4 6.28 2.10 -19.04
CA LYS A 4 6.39 2.27 -20.52
C LYS A 4 5.03 2.52 -21.18
N ALA A 5 3.93 2.19 -20.52
CA ALA A 5 2.57 2.43 -20.99
C ALA A 5 1.98 3.75 -20.45
N GLY A 6 2.75 4.54 -19.67
CA GLY A 6 2.28 5.80 -19.08
C GLY A 6 1.22 5.65 -17.99
N LEU A 7 0.99 4.43 -17.49
CA LEU A 7 -0.03 4.14 -16.48
C LEU A 7 0.45 4.38 -15.05
N PHE A 8 1.77 4.39 -14.84
CA PHE A 8 2.37 4.70 -13.54
C PHE A 8 2.99 6.08 -13.59
N HIS A 9 2.48 6.97 -12.75
CA HIS A 9 2.89 8.37 -12.69
C HIS A 9 4.00 8.61 -11.67
N ALA A 10 4.12 7.74 -10.67
CA ALA A 10 5.17 7.83 -9.69
C ALA A 10 6.45 7.12 -10.18
N GLU A 11 7.60 7.77 -10.05
CA GLU A 11 8.90 7.12 -10.15
C GLU A 11 9.12 6.26 -8.90
N VAL A 12 8.54 5.06 -8.91
CA VAL A 12 8.57 4.17 -7.75
C VAL A 12 9.62 3.08 -7.95
N ASP A 13 10.50 2.93 -6.97
CA ASP A 13 11.38 1.77 -6.86
C ASP A 13 10.56 0.51 -6.51
N ALA A 14 10.78 -0.57 -7.24
CA ALA A 14 10.15 -1.85 -6.95
C ALA A 14 10.44 -2.35 -5.52
N ILE A 15 11.60 -1.98 -4.97
CA ILE A 15 11.99 -2.29 -3.58
C ILE A 15 11.08 -1.58 -2.59
N ASP A 16 10.70 -0.33 -2.83
CA ASP A 16 9.80 0.42 -1.96
C ASP A 16 8.38 -0.18 -1.97
N VAL A 17 7.89 -0.58 -3.14
CA VAL A 17 6.60 -1.31 -3.25
C VAL A 17 6.65 -2.61 -2.48
N HIS A 18 7.73 -3.37 -2.62
CA HIS A 18 7.92 -4.61 -1.89
C HIS A 18 7.96 -4.37 -0.37
N ALA A 19 8.68 -3.34 0.08
CA ALA A 19 8.76 -2.96 1.49
C ALA A 19 7.39 -2.57 2.05
N MET A 20 6.57 -1.83 1.30
CA MET A 20 5.19 -1.48 1.70
C MET A 20 4.31 -2.73 1.87
N ILE A 21 4.33 -3.63 0.89
CA ILE A 21 3.56 -4.89 0.94
C ILE A 21 3.98 -5.72 2.15
N SER A 22 5.28 -5.91 2.34
CA SER A 22 5.85 -6.66 3.47
C SER A 22 5.49 -6.02 4.81
N SER A 23 5.54 -4.69 4.91
CA SER A 23 5.17 -3.95 6.13
C SER A 23 3.72 -4.18 6.51
N PHE A 24 2.79 -4.13 5.54
CA PHE A 24 1.37 -4.40 5.80
C PHE A 24 1.15 -5.83 6.30
N CYS A 25 1.78 -6.82 5.68
CA CYS A 25 1.71 -8.21 6.10
C CYS A 25 2.26 -8.41 7.51
N PHE A 26 3.43 -7.86 7.81
CA PHE A 26 4.06 -7.95 9.13
C PHE A 26 3.21 -7.26 10.20
N PHE A 27 2.66 -6.09 9.91
CA PHE A 27 1.80 -5.35 10.83
C PHE A 27 0.62 -6.20 11.29
N ARG A 28 -0.07 -6.88 10.36
CA ARG A 28 -1.22 -7.74 10.67
C ARG A 28 -0.87 -8.88 11.61
N VAL A 29 0.27 -9.54 11.38
CA VAL A 29 0.70 -10.67 12.20
C VAL A 29 1.17 -10.19 13.57
N SER A 30 2.04 -9.17 13.62
CA SER A 30 2.65 -8.69 14.85
C SER A 30 1.65 -7.99 15.78
N ASN A 31 0.58 -7.40 15.24
CA ASN A 31 -0.40 -6.64 16.02
C ASN A 31 -1.74 -7.36 16.22
N ARG A 32 -1.88 -8.63 15.81
CA ARG A 32 -3.16 -9.38 15.92
C ARG A 32 -3.74 -9.39 17.33
N HIS A 33 -2.88 -9.52 18.36
CA HIS A 33 -3.32 -9.58 19.75
C HIS A 33 -3.73 -8.20 20.26
N THR A 34 -2.94 -7.17 19.97
CA THR A 34 -3.25 -5.78 20.33
C THR A 34 -4.55 -5.32 19.70
N PHE A 35 -4.75 -5.59 18.41
CA PHE A 35 -5.99 -5.23 17.71
C PHE A 35 -7.19 -6.06 18.17
N GLY A 36 -6.99 -7.34 18.47
CA GLY A 36 -8.02 -8.17 19.09
C GLY A 36 -8.49 -7.59 20.43
N ALA A 37 -7.55 -7.16 21.27
CA ALA A 37 -7.87 -6.61 22.59
C ALA A 37 -8.50 -5.21 22.53
N LEU A 38 -8.02 -4.31 21.67
CA LEU A 38 -8.46 -2.91 21.62
C LEU A 38 -9.68 -2.68 20.73
N PHE A 39 -9.82 -3.46 19.66
CA PHE A 39 -10.81 -3.20 18.61
C PHE A 39 -11.69 -4.41 18.29
N ALA A 40 -11.58 -5.50 19.05
CA ALA A 40 -12.28 -6.77 18.78
C ALA A 40 -12.10 -7.25 17.33
N ARG A 41 -10.90 -7.07 16.78
CA ARG A 41 -10.61 -7.37 15.36
C ARG A 41 -9.42 -8.30 15.23
N ASP A 42 -9.65 -9.48 14.66
CA ASP A 42 -8.57 -10.39 14.25
C ASP A 42 -8.07 -10.00 12.85
N LEU A 43 -6.85 -9.49 12.79
CA LEU A 43 -6.22 -9.08 11.54
C LEU A 43 -5.80 -10.27 10.65
N VAL A 44 -5.75 -11.49 11.19
CA VAL A 44 -5.38 -12.71 10.47
C VAL A 44 -6.55 -13.67 10.28
N ASP A 45 -7.78 -13.22 10.56
CA ASP A 45 -9.01 -13.97 10.30
C ASP A 45 -9.07 -14.46 8.83
N PRO A 46 -9.22 -15.78 8.60
CA PRO A 46 -9.40 -16.35 7.28
C PRO A 46 -10.51 -15.69 6.45
N ASP A 47 -11.63 -15.32 7.08
CA ASP A 47 -12.79 -14.73 6.40
C ASP A 47 -12.52 -13.28 5.96
N SER A 48 -11.55 -12.62 6.60
CA SER A 48 -11.11 -11.27 6.26
C SER A 48 -9.94 -11.23 5.26
N ARG A 49 -9.45 -12.39 4.79
CA ARG A 49 -8.25 -12.45 3.91
C ARG A 49 -8.46 -11.69 2.61
N ASP A 50 -9.59 -11.90 1.94
CA ASP A 50 -9.87 -11.25 0.66
C ASP A 50 -10.07 -9.75 0.84
N HIS A 51 -10.70 -9.33 1.94
CA HIS A 51 -10.84 -7.93 2.29
C HIS A 51 -9.47 -7.23 2.41
N TYR A 52 -8.54 -7.77 3.20
CA TYR A 52 -7.22 -7.17 3.36
C TYR A 52 -6.34 -7.28 2.11
N ARG A 53 -6.49 -8.35 1.34
CA ARG A 53 -5.80 -8.50 0.04
C ARG A 53 -6.24 -7.42 -0.93
N ASN A 54 -7.55 -7.21 -1.07
CA ASN A 54 -8.10 -6.20 -1.98
C ASN A 54 -7.73 -4.79 -1.51
N MET A 55 -7.86 -4.51 -0.20
CA MET A 55 -7.43 -3.23 0.37
C MET A 55 -5.96 -2.93 0.08
N LEU A 56 -5.05 -3.88 0.27
CA LEU A 56 -3.63 -3.69 -0.04
C LEU A 56 -3.40 -3.48 -1.55
N ALA A 57 -4.05 -4.26 -2.39
CA ALA A 57 -3.95 -4.12 -3.84
C ALA A 57 -4.43 -2.73 -4.29
N ASP A 58 -5.56 -2.27 -3.77
CA ASP A 58 -6.13 -0.96 -4.08
C ASP A 58 -5.20 0.17 -3.63
N MET A 59 -4.61 0.08 -2.44
CA MET A 59 -3.64 1.07 -1.94
C MET A 59 -2.37 1.13 -2.80
N VAL A 60 -1.82 -0.02 -3.18
CA VAL A 60 -0.62 -0.09 -4.04
C VAL A 60 -0.93 0.46 -5.44
N CYS A 61 -2.06 0.06 -6.03
CA CYS A 61 -2.50 0.58 -7.32
C CYS A 61 -2.67 2.09 -7.27
N ALA A 62 -3.42 2.60 -6.28
CA ALA A 62 -3.63 4.03 -6.11
C ALA A 62 -2.32 4.80 -5.96
N TYR A 63 -1.36 4.29 -5.19
CA TYR A 63 -0.04 4.92 -5.07
C TYR A 63 0.71 4.98 -6.41
N LEU A 64 0.71 3.89 -7.17
CA LEU A 64 1.39 3.84 -8.47
C LEU A 64 0.73 4.70 -9.56
N THR A 65 -0.59 4.89 -9.48
CA THR A 65 -1.37 5.58 -10.51
C THR A 65 -1.79 7.00 -10.14
N SER A 66 -1.59 7.44 -8.89
CA SER A 66 -1.94 8.81 -8.51
C SER A 66 -0.93 9.81 -9.08
N PRO A 67 -1.38 10.99 -9.52
CA PRO A 67 -0.46 12.06 -9.89
C PRO A 67 0.39 12.49 -8.69
N PRO A 68 1.61 13.02 -8.91
CA PRO A 68 2.47 13.49 -7.83
C PRO A 68 1.73 14.49 -6.94
N LEU A 69 1.68 14.21 -5.63
CA LEU A 69 1.08 15.10 -4.64
C LEU A 69 1.95 16.33 -4.35
N HIS A 70 3.26 16.22 -4.62
CA HIS A 70 4.18 17.35 -4.58
C HIS A 70 4.53 17.66 -6.03
N ARG A 71 4.01 18.78 -6.52
CA ARG A 71 4.55 19.39 -7.74
C ARG A 71 5.84 20.07 -7.29
N ASP A 72 6.94 19.74 -7.94
CA ASP A 72 8.16 20.50 -7.75
C ASP A 72 7.85 21.96 -8.09
N GLU A 73 7.91 22.85 -7.10
CA GLU A 73 7.76 24.30 -7.28
C GLU A 73 8.95 24.91 -8.04
N GLU A 74 9.80 24.11 -8.69
CA GLU A 74 11.03 24.54 -9.35
C GLU A 74 10.89 24.92 -10.84
N GLU A 75 9.72 24.71 -11.48
CA GLU A 75 9.56 25.03 -12.91
C GLU A 75 8.97 26.45 -13.20
N LEU A 76 9.29 27.43 -12.36
CA LEU A 76 8.92 28.85 -12.56
C LEU A 76 10.07 29.85 -12.34
N SER A 77 11.34 29.42 -12.42
CA SER A 77 12.49 30.32 -12.58
C SER A 77 13.25 30.04 -13.86
#